data_AF-H1LML0-F1
#
_entry.id   AF-H1LML0-F1
#
_cell.length_a   1.000
_cell.length_b   1.000
_cell.length_c   1.000
_cell.angle_alpha   90.00
_cell.angle_beta   90.00
_cell.angle_gamma   90.00
#
_symmetry.space_group_name_H-M   'P 1'
#
loop_
_entity.id
_entity.type
_entity.pdbx_description
1 polymer ?
#
loop_
_entity_poly.entity_id
_entity_poly.type
_entity_poly.pdbx_seq_one_letter_code
_entity_poly.pdbx_strand_id
1 'polypeptide(L)'
;DTDAVNVAQLKANTTTVEAGKNVTVNKTKDDATGKTFTVHSEKTTVSKEDNSPIKLTSTSNTSEHTTDYKVGLNIDEGSLEITTDGKLKAKAQGQAVEKVVASTDTDNIATVSTQSGAAAGSANETYKVSVTKNDVKDAAKEAVDVKGSDFITVTPTDGEHLKTHTVAAKTGEITVAEATGAVTPITTATGLVTDKTVADAIAKSGFQLKEDGTLKNVVNPGESLNFKPGQGTKVSVGANGDVQVNANVASLTGGDNVTIEDNGDGNFTIKATDTNTQASVSKL
;
A
#
# COMPACT_ATOMS: atom_id res chain seq x y z
N ASP A 1 -84.43 115.65 22.83
CA ASP A 1 -83.16 115.49 22.12
C ASP A 1 -82.51 114.18 22.52
N THR A 2 -82.72 113.09 21.78
CA THR A 2 -82.06 112.76 20.49
C THR A 2 -80.57 112.53 20.65
N ASP A 3 -80.20 111.32 21.07
CA ASP A 3 -78.87 110.78 20.81
C ASP A 3 -79.00 109.56 19.89
N ALA A 4 -79.73 109.78 18.79
CA ALA A 4 -79.77 108.84 17.68
C ALA A 4 -78.41 108.94 16.97
N VAL A 5 -77.64 107.85 17.03
CA VAL A 5 -76.41 107.67 16.25
C VAL A 5 -76.74 108.02 14.80
N ASN A 6 -76.12 109.06 14.27
CA ASN A 6 -76.40 109.48 12.89
C ASN A 6 -75.75 108.47 11.93
N VAL A 7 -76.39 108.25 10.77
CA VAL A 7 -75.94 107.31 9.73
C VAL A 7 -74.50 107.61 9.26
N ALA A 8 -73.99 108.83 9.49
CA ALA A 8 -72.62 109.22 9.18
C ALA A 8 -71.56 108.70 10.17
N GLN A 9 -71.94 108.34 11.41
CA GLN A 9 -71.04 107.72 12.39
C GLN A 9 -70.78 106.24 12.09
N LEU A 10 -71.61 105.61 11.24
CA LEU A 10 -71.39 104.24 10.77
C LEU A 10 -70.49 104.24 9.52
N LYS A 11 -69.22 104.64 9.67
CA LYS A 11 -68.20 104.33 8.66
C LYS A 11 -67.98 102.82 8.67
N ALA A 12 -68.52 102.11 7.69
CA ALA A 12 -68.23 100.70 7.48
C ALA A 12 -66.73 100.54 7.20
N ASN A 13 -65.98 99.97 8.15
CA ASN A 13 -64.59 99.57 7.91
C ASN A 13 -64.58 98.48 6.82
N THR A 14 -64.04 98.80 5.64
CA THR A 14 -63.78 97.80 4.61
C THR A 14 -62.50 97.04 4.95
N THR A 15 -62.63 95.80 5.40
CA THR A 15 -61.50 94.86 5.54
C THR A 15 -61.19 94.21 4.19
N THR A 16 -59.95 94.34 3.74
CA THR A 16 -59.38 93.59 2.62
C THR A 16 -58.72 92.32 3.13
N VAL A 17 -59.05 91.18 2.51
CA VAL A 17 -58.40 89.89 2.75
C VAL A 17 -57.69 89.52 1.46
N GLU A 18 -56.37 89.49 1.48
CA GLU A 18 -55.54 89.08 0.36
C GLU A 18 -55.04 87.65 0.60
N ALA A 19 -55.09 86.82 -0.43
CA ALA A 19 -54.56 85.47 -0.34
C ALA A 19 -53.03 85.51 -0.39
N GLY A 20 -52.38 84.83 0.57
CA GLY A 20 -50.95 84.55 0.48
C GLY A 20 -50.65 83.51 -0.60
N LYS A 21 -49.36 83.22 -0.83
CA LYS A 21 -48.95 82.14 -1.74
C LYS A 21 -49.52 80.79 -1.26
N ASN A 22 -49.97 79.95 -2.19
CA ASN A 22 -50.59 78.64 -1.95
C ASN A 22 -51.91 78.68 -1.18
N VAL A 23 -52.61 79.81 -1.21
CA VAL A 23 -53.92 79.98 -0.61
C VAL A 23 -54.83 80.61 -1.66
N THR A 24 -56.06 80.13 -1.76
CA THR A 24 -57.12 80.76 -2.55
C THR A 24 -58.23 81.22 -1.62
N VAL A 25 -58.52 82.51 -1.60
CA VAL A 25 -59.63 83.07 -0.81
C VAL A 25 -60.82 83.30 -1.73
N ASN A 26 -61.86 82.49 -1.56
CA ASN A 26 -63.14 82.66 -2.25
C ASN A 26 -64.04 83.56 -1.42
N LYS A 27 -64.61 84.58 -2.05
CA LYS A 27 -65.51 85.53 -1.41
C LYS A 27 -66.93 85.30 -1.89
N THR A 28 -67.83 84.97 -0.98
CA THR A 28 -69.25 84.78 -1.28
C THR A 28 -70.05 85.91 -0.64
N LYS A 29 -70.97 86.52 -1.40
CA LYS A 29 -71.83 87.60 -0.89
C LYS A 29 -73.06 86.96 -0.22
N ASP A 30 -73.20 87.14 1.08
CA ASP A 30 -74.43 86.84 1.82
C ASP A 30 -75.16 88.15 2.10
N ASP A 31 -76.46 88.19 1.78
CA ASP A 31 -77.26 89.41 1.70
C ASP A 31 -77.90 89.82 3.04
N ALA A 32 -77.50 89.21 4.16
CA ALA A 32 -78.04 89.55 5.48
C ALA A 32 -77.11 90.35 6.41
N THR A 33 -75.80 90.07 6.54
CA THR A 33 -74.99 90.73 7.61
C THR A 33 -73.46 90.84 7.42
N GLY A 34 -72.81 90.33 6.37
CA GLY A 34 -71.35 90.47 6.23
C GLY A 34 -70.73 89.55 5.18
N LYS A 35 -69.56 89.92 4.65
CA LYS A 35 -68.87 89.14 3.62
C LYS A 35 -68.23 87.89 4.26
N THR A 36 -68.53 86.70 3.75
CA THR A 36 -67.83 85.46 4.14
C THR A 36 -66.68 85.18 3.18
N PHE A 37 -65.51 84.86 3.74
CA PHE A 37 -64.32 84.47 3.00
C PHE A 37 -64.02 83.01 3.32
N THR A 38 -64.06 82.14 2.31
CA THR A 38 -63.61 80.75 2.43
C THR A 38 -62.17 80.65 1.95
N VAL A 39 -61.29 80.26 2.85
CA VAL A 39 -59.86 80.13 2.58
C VAL A 39 -59.56 78.67 2.25
N HIS A 40 -59.03 78.42 1.05
CA HIS A 40 -58.60 77.10 0.60
C HIS A 40 -57.08 77.08 0.53
N SER A 41 -56.45 76.01 0.99
CA SER A 41 -55.03 75.76 0.71
C SER A 41 -54.87 75.13 -0.66
N GLU A 42 -53.90 75.58 -1.45
CA GLU A 42 -53.52 74.93 -2.71
C GLU A 42 -52.83 73.58 -2.45
N LYS A 43 -52.77 72.73 -3.49
CA LYS A 43 -52.27 71.36 -3.39
C LYS A 43 -50.78 71.32 -3.02
N THR A 44 -50.46 70.76 -1.85
CA THR A 44 -49.09 70.32 -1.52
C THR A 44 -48.85 68.91 -2.08
N THR A 45 -47.70 68.66 -2.69
CA THR A 45 -47.31 67.33 -3.18
C THR A 45 -46.09 66.83 -2.43
N VAL A 46 -46.15 65.55 -2.01
CA VAL A 46 -45.02 64.81 -1.44
C VAL A 46 -44.98 63.49 -2.17
N SER A 47 -43.89 63.22 -2.88
CA SER A 47 -43.70 62.00 -3.67
C SER A 47 -42.29 61.47 -3.49
N LYS A 48 -42.12 60.17 -3.68
CA LYS A 48 -40.82 59.53 -3.83
C LYS A 48 -40.55 59.24 -5.30
N GLU A 49 -39.28 59.16 -5.66
CA GLU A 49 -38.85 58.70 -6.99
C GLU A 49 -39.24 57.22 -7.23
N ASP A 50 -39.33 56.86 -8.50
CA ASP A 50 -39.47 55.47 -8.92
C ASP A 50 -38.24 54.65 -8.51
N ASN A 51 -38.46 53.40 -8.08
CA ASN A 51 -37.43 52.53 -7.49
C ASN A 51 -36.66 53.10 -6.28
N SER A 52 -37.16 54.17 -5.65
CA SER A 52 -36.58 54.65 -4.38
C SER A 52 -36.74 53.60 -3.27
N PRO A 53 -35.69 53.37 -2.44
CA PRO A 53 -35.79 52.52 -1.25
C PRO A 53 -36.64 53.16 -0.15
N ILE A 54 -37.18 54.35 -0.36
CA ILE A 54 -38.02 55.04 0.62
C ILE A 54 -39.45 54.51 0.54
N LYS A 55 -40.05 54.19 1.69
CA LYS A 55 -41.49 53.97 1.86
C LYS A 55 -42.12 55.26 2.35
N LEU A 56 -43.08 55.78 1.59
CA LEU A 56 -43.85 56.97 1.94
C LEU A 56 -45.31 56.57 2.13
N THR A 57 -45.87 56.82 3.32
CA THR A 57 -47.30 56.57 3.62
C THR A 57 -47.91 57.83 4.21
N SER A 58 -49.04 58.27 3.68
CA SER A 58 -49.79 59.42 4.17
C SER A 58 -51.06 59.02 4.91
N THR A 59 -51.40 59.77 5.95
CA THR A 59 -52.66 59.64 6.68
C THR A 59 -53.29 61.03 6.83
N SER A 60 -54.54 61.20 6.39
CA SER A 60 -55.26 62.47 6.52
C SER A 60 -56.08 62.51 7.82
N ASN A 61 -55.99 63.62 8.56
CA ASN A 61 -56.84 63.92 9.71
C ASN A 61 -57.79 65.07 9.34
N THR A 62 -59.05 64.74 9.10
CA THR A 62 -60.06 65.71 8.67
C THR A 62 -60.54 66.63 9.79
N SER A 63 -60.37 66.24 11.06
CA SER A 63 -60.79 67.05 12.21
C SER A 63 -59.79 68.16 12.53
N GLU A 64 -58.50 67.91 12.27
CA GLU A 64 -57.41 68.88 12.50
C GLU A 64 -56.96 69.57 11.20
N HIS A 65 -57.54 69.17 10.05
CA HIS A 65 -57.18 69.65 8.72
C HIS A 65 -55.68 69.44 8.37
N THR A 66 -55.11 68.31 8.80
CA THR A 66 -53.69 67.95 8.59
C THR A 66 -53.53 66.67 7.74
N THR A 67 -52.32 66.47 7.20
CA THR A 67 -51.91 65.21 6.58
C THR A 67 -50.52 64.86 7.06
N ASP A 68 -50.40 63.71 7.75
CA ASP A 68 -49.13 63.20 8.25
C ASP A 68 -48.47 62.33 7.20
N TYR A 69 -47.19 62.60 6.92
CA TYR A 69 -46.37 61.80 6.01
C TYR A 69 -45.34 61.02 6.82
N LYS A 70 -45.49 59.70 6.88
CA LYS A 70 -44.50 58.81 7.47
C LYS A 70 -43.52 58.36 6.39
N VAL A 71 -42.24 58.54 6.67
CA VAL A 71 -41.13 58.16 5.80
C VAL A 71 -40.36 57.03 6.46
N GLY A 72 -40.13 55.94 5.73
CA GLY A 72 -39.30 54.82 6.16
C GLY A 72 -38.42 54.33 5.03
N LEU A 73 -37.56 53.35 5.31
CA LEU A 73 -36.81 52.61 4.30
C LEU A 73 -37.45 51.24 4.08
N ASN A 74 -37.48 50.80 2.83
CA ASN A 74 -37.84 49.45 2.43
C ASN A 74 -36.61 48.57 2.67
N ILE A 75 -36.55 47.94 3.84
CA ILE A 75 -35.43 47.08 4.25
C ILE A 75 -35.69 45.66 3.72
N ASP A 76 -34.70 45.09 3.04
CA ASP A 76 -34.67 43.64 2.81
C ASP A 76 -34.29 42.95 4.13
N GLU A 77 -35.29 42.45 4.84
CA GLU A 77 -35.10 41.75 6.11
C GLU A 77 -34.32 40.43 5.94
N GLY A 78 -34.05 39.95 4.72
CA GLY A 78 -33.19 38.80 4.47
C GLY A 78 -31.69 39.13 4.61
N SER A 79 -31.28 40.32 4.17
CA SER A 79 -29.86 40.72 4.12
C SER A 79 -29.49 41.80 5.12
N LEU A 80 -30.46 42.55 5.64
CA LEU A 80 -30.26 43.67 6.55
C LEU A 80 -31.15 43.54 7.80
N GLU A 81 -30.72 44.14 8.90
CA GLU A 81 -31.46 44.24 10.17
C GLU A 81 -31.37 45.66 10.74
N ILE A 82 -32.41 46.09 11.45
CA ILE A 82 -32.35 47.29 12.29
C ILE A 82 -32.03 46.84 13.71
N THR A 83 -30.95 47.37 14.27
CA THR A 83 -30.53 47.07 15.64
C THR A 83 -31.49 47.69 16.67
N THR A 84 -31.44 47.22 17.90
CA THR A 84 -32.27 47.76 19.00
C THR A 84 -31.99 49.24 19.31
N ASP A 85 -30.81 49.76 18.95
CA ASP A 85 -30.47 51.19 19.00
C ASP A 85 -30.82 51.97 17.72
N GLY A 86 -31.55 51.35 16.77
CA GLY A 86 -32.09 52.01 15.58
C GLY A 86 -31.13 52.16 14.40
N LYS A 87 -30.02 51.42 14.36
CA LYS A 87 -29.04 51.46 13.26
C LYS A 87 -29.30 50.35 12.23
N LEU A 88 -28.98 50.62 10.97
CA LEU A 88 -29.02 49.62 9.91
C LEU A 88 -27.72 48.80 9.88
N LYS A 89 -27.84 47.47 9.83
CA LYS A 89 -26.71 46.53 9.82
C LYS A 89 -26.95 45.42 8.80
N ALA A 90 -25.88 44.92 8.18
CA ALA A 90 -25.96 43.71 7.37
C ALA A 90 -26.05 42.44 8.24
N LYS A 91 -26.96 41.54 7.88
CA LYS A 91 -27.02 40.20 8.45
C LYS A 91 -25.79 39.41 8.01
N ALA A 92 -25.15 38.73 8.94
CA ALA A 92 -24.03 37.84 8.63
C ALA A 92 -24.55 36.67 7.80
N GLN A 93 -24.02 36.49 6.58
CA GLN A 93 -24.33 35.32 5.77
C GLN A 93 -23.49 34.13 6.24
N GLY A 94 -24.11 32.96 6.40
CA GLY A 94 -23.39 31.73 6.71
C GLY A 94 -22.42 31.41 5.57
N GLN A 95 -21.12 31.40 5.85
CA GLN A 95 -20.13 30.95 4.87
C GLN A 95 -20.30 29.45 4.63
N ALA A 96 -20.08 28.98 3.40
CA ALA A 96 -19.96 27.55 3.14
C ALA A 96 -18.83 26.99 4.01
N VAL A 97 -19.12 25.92 4.74
CA VAL A 97 -18.15 25.22 5.56
C VAL A 97 -17.75 23.98 4.80
N GLU A 98 -16.62 23.99 4.08
CA GLU A 98 -16.05 22.76 3.53
C GLU A 98 -15.79 21.79 4.69
N LYS A 99 -16.60 20.73 4.74
CA LYS A 99 -16.54 19.73 5.81
C LYS A 99 -15.69 18.55 5.34
N VAL A 100 -14.50 18.40 5.93
CA VAL A 100 -13.70 17.16 5.82
C VAL A 100 -14.20 16.20 6.89
N VAL A 101 -14.60 14.99 6.50
CA VAL A 101 -15.09 13.95 7.43
C VAL A 101 -14.21 12.72 7.27
N ALA A 102 -13.71 12.17 8.39
CA ALA A 102 -13.05 10.88 8.38
C ALA A 102 -14.06 9.79 7.97
N SER A 103 -13.66 8.89 7.08
CA SER A 103 -14.49 7.73 6.77
C SER A 103 -14.63 6.86 8.02
N THR A 104 -15.83 6.35 8.26
CA THR A 104 -16.11 5.34 9.29
C THR A 104 -15.87 3.92 8.81
N ASP A 105 -15.40 3.75 7.58
CA ASP A 105 -14.99 2.45 7.03
C ASP A 105 -13.85 1.86 7.86
N THR A 106 -13.92 0.56 8.14
CA THR A 106 -12.91 -0.15 8.93
C THR A 106 -11.56 -0.23 8.23
N ASP A 107 -11.55 -0.10 6.90
CA ASP A 107 -10.33 -0.17 6.08
C ASP A 107 -9.63 1.20 5.94
N ASN A 108 -10.19 2.26 6.54
CA ASN A 108 -9.63 3.59 6.49
C ASN A 108 -8.41 3.74 7.41
N ILE A 109 -7.24 3.99 6.83
CA ILE A 109 -5.99 4.25 7.57
C ILE A 109 -5.73 5.74 7.85
N ALA A 110 -6.58 6.63 7.35
CA ALA A 110 -6.43 8.07 7.50
C ALA A 110 -7.27 8.60 8.67
N THR A 111 -6.65 9.42 9.50
CA THR A 111 -7.33 10.16 10.56
C THR A 111 -7.56 11.62 10.15
N VAL A 112 -8.64 12.21 10.64
CA VAL A 112 -8.95 13.63 10.44
C VAL A 112 -9.21 14.26 11.81
N SER A 113 -8.49 15.34 12.13
CA SER A 113 -8.69 16.11 13.37
C SER A 113 -8.75 17.61 13.09
N THR A 114 -9.37 18.39 13.98
CA THR A 114 -9.32 19.86 13.88
C THR A 114 -7.91 20.36 14.23
N GLN A 115 -7.41 21.34 13.47
CA GLN A 115 -6.09 21.94 13.68
C GLN A 115 -6.19 23.28 14.45
N SER A 116 -7.24 24.05 14.18
CA SER A 116 -7.48 25.39 14.75
C SER A 116 -8.04 25.38 16.17
N GLY A 117 -8.33 24.21 16.73
CA GLY A 117 -8.85 24.05 18.10
C GLY A 117 -10.31 24.43 18.31
N ALA A 118 -10.99 24.95 17.28
CA ALA A 118 -12.43 25.18 17.34
C ALA A 118 -13.23 23.93 16.92
N ALA A 119 -14.54 23.98 17.17
CA ALA A 119 -15.42 22.85 16.95
C ALA A 119 -15.51 22.52 15.45
N ALA A 120 -15.49 21.21 15.14
CA ALA A 120 -15.63 20.74 13.76
C ALA A 120 -16.87 21.37 13.10
N GLY A 121 -16.65 22.00 11.95
CA GLY A 121 -17.69 22.69 11.18
C GLY A 121 -17.82 24.20 11.46
N SER A 122 -16.92 24.80 12.26
CA SER A 122 -16.90 26.26 12.42
C SER A 122 -16.34 26.95 11.16
N ALA A 123 -16.63 28.24 11.00
CA ALA A 123 -16.09 29.02 9.89
C ALA A 123 -14.57 29.17 10.02
N ASN A 124 -13.84 29.02 8.91
CA ASN A 124 -12.38 29.05 8.84
C ASN A 124 -11.66 27.92 9.59
N GLU A 125 -12.34 26.84 9.97
CA GLU A 125 -11.66 25.67 10.53
C GLU A 125 -10.75 25.01 9.51
N THR A 126 -9.54 24.68 9.94
CA THR A 126 -8.62 23.84 9.17
C THR A 126 -8.58 22.44 9.76
N TYR A 127 -8.61 21.42 8.91
CA TYR A 127 -8.47 20.02 9.30
C TYR A 127 -7.07 19.51 9.00
N LYS A 128 -6.53 18.73 9.92
CA LYS A 128 -5.32 17.95 9.71
C LYS A 128 -5.73 16.54 9.30
N VAL A 129 -5.33 16.14 8.10
CA VAL A 129 -5.44 14.75 7.63
C VAL A 129 -4.09 14.08 7.84
N SER A 130 -4.07 12.88 8.41
CA SER A 130 -2.81 12.18 8.68
C SER A 130 -2.95 10.68 8.48
N VAL A 131 -1.89 10.08 7.94
CA VAL A 131 -1.67 8.64 7.88
C VAL A 131 -0.32 8.40 8.53
N THR A 132 -0.25 7.52 9.52
CA THR A 132 1.04 7.20 10.14
C THR A 132 1.71 6.04 9.41
N LYS A 133 3.04 5.96 9.52
CA LYS A 133 3.78 4.81 9.01
C LYS A 133 3.35 3.50 9.69
N ASN A 134 2.88 3.56 10.93
CA ASN A 134 2.41 2.39 11.66
C ASN A 134 1.07 1.91 11.10
N ASP A 135 0.12 2.81 10.84
CA ASP A 135 -1.16 2.45 10.21
C ASP A 135 -0.95 1.77 8.84
N VAL A 136 0.02 2.24 8.05
CA VAL A 136 0.39 1.61 6.77
C VAL A 136 1.01 0.23 6.99
N LYS A 137 1.85 0.05 8.01
CA LYS A 137 2.45 -1.25 8.31
C LYS A 137 1.42 -2.25 8.82
N ASP A 138 0.46 -1.80 9.62
CA ASP A 138 -0.64 -2.61 10.11
C ASP A 138 -1.50 -3.11 8.95
N ALA A 139 -1.91 -2.21 8.05
CA ALA A 139 -2.63 -2.57 6.84
C ALA A 139 -1.82 -3.53 5.94
N ALA A 140 -0.51 -3.32 5.81
CA ALA A 140 0.37 -4.19 5.02
C ALA A 140 0.66 -5.55 5.67
N LYS A 141 0.54 -5.66 7.00
CA LYS A 141 0.81 -6.89 7.78
C LYS A 141 -0.04 -8.07 7.31
N GLU A 142 -1.24 -7.80 6.80
CA GLU A 142 -2.19 -8.81 6.34
C GLU A 142 -1.99 -9.24 4.88
N ALA A 143 -1.20 -8.49 4.09
CA ALA A 143 -1.07 -8.73 2.65
C ALA A 143 0.04 -9.73 2.26
N VAL A 144 0.98 -10.04 3.16
CA VAL A 144 2.14 -10.88 2.85
C VAL A 144 1.95 -12.30 3.39
N ASP A 145 1.79 -13.26 2.49
CA ASP A 145 1.71 -14.69 2.79
C ASP A 145 3.04 -15.39 2.50
N VAL A 146 3.72 -15.88 3.54
CA VAL A 146 4.97 -16.62 3.42
C VAL A 146 4.72 -18.06 3.87
N LYS A 147 4.83 -19.01 2.93
CA LYS A 147 4.53 -20.42 3.16
C LYS A 147 5.78 -21.27 3.15
N GLY A 148 5.85 -22.20 4.10
CA GLY A 148 6.82 -23.28 4.09
C GLY A 148 6.46 -24.36 3.09
N SER A 149 7.38 -25.31 2.93
CA SER A 149 7.22 -26.54 2.15
C SER A 149 7.84 -27.71 2.94
N ASP A 150 7.90 -28.92 2.36
CA ASP A 150 8.34 -30.14 3.04
C ASP A 150 9.58 -29.96 3.93
N PHE A 151 10.65 -29.34 3.39
CA PHE A 151 11.90 -29.10 4.11
C PHE A 151 12.15 -27.64 4.47
N ILE A 152 11.20 -26.75 4.21
CA ILE A 152 11.31 -25.33 4.55
C ILE A 152 10.25 -24.99 5.58
N THR A 153 10.67 -24.66 6.79
CA THR A 153 9.78 -24.18 7.84
C THR A 153 9.74 -22.67 7.83
N VAL A 154 8.53 -22.12 7.96
CA VAL A 154 8.31 -20.69 8.12
C VAL A 154 7.64 -20.47 9.45
N THR A 155 8.32 -19.75 10.34
CA THR A 155 7.79 -19.41 11.65
C THR A 155 7.43 -17.92 11.66
N PRO A 156 6.13 -17.58 11.67
CA PRO A 156 5.71 -16.19 11.82
C PRO A 156 5.91 -15.71 13.25
N THR A 157 6.31 -14.46 13.41
CA THR A 157 6.36 -13.74 14.69
C THR A 157 5.58 -12.45 14.54
N ASP A 158 4.48 -12.34 15.28
CA ASP A 158 3.67 -11.12 15.30
C ASP A 158 4.29 -10.09 16.23
N GLY A 159 4.80 -8.99 15.65
CA GLY A 159 5.07 -7.76 16.37
C GLY A 159 3.85 -6.83 16.35
N GLU A 160 3.93 -5.72 17.09
CA GLU A 160 2.87 -4.71 17.19
C GLU A 160 2.43 -4.23 15.81
N HIS A 161 3.37 -3.69 15.01
CA HIS A 161 3.06 -3.19 13.66
C HIS A 161 3.61 -4.02 12.50
N LEU A 162 4.34 -5.10 12.77
CA LEU A 162 5.03 -5.85 11.73
C LEU A 162 5.00 -7.33 12.06
N LYS A 163 4.65 -8.14 11.08
CA LYS A 163 4.83 -9.59 11.13
C LYS A 163 6.13 -9.96 10.44
N THR A 164 7.04 -10.59 11.18
CA THR A 164 8.28 -11.13 10.60
C THR A 164 8.14 -12.63 10.37
N HIS A 165 8.85 -13.15 9.38
CA HIS A 165 8.83 -14.57 9.04
C HIS A 165 10.26 -15.08 9.09
N THR A 166 10.56 -15.98 10.02
CA THR A 166 11.83 -16.69 10.05
C THR A 166 11.71 -17.92 9.15
N VAL A 167 12.52 -17.96 8.09
CA VAL A 167 12.58 -19.08 7.16
C VAL A 167 13.79 -19.95 7.51
N ALA A 168 13.55 -21.22 7.77
CA ALA A 168 14.60 -22.20 8.06
C ALA A 168 14.48 -23.40 7.13
N ALA A 169 15.62 -23.94 6.70
CA ALA A 169 15.68 -25.17 5.94
C ALA A 169 16.10 -26.32 6.86
N LYS A 170 15.34 -27.41 6.81
CA LYS A 170 15.74 -28.67 7.44
C LYS A 170 16.81 -29.32 6.57
N THR A 171 18.00 -29.50 7.12
CA THR A 171 19.09 -30.16 6.43
C THR A 171 19.04 -31.67 6.64
N GLY A 172 19.31 -32.42 5.57
CA GLY A 172 19.53 -33.86 5.59
C GLY A 172 21.03 -34.17 5.63
N GLU A 173 21.36 -35.44 5.82
CA GLU A 173 22.73 -35.94 5.85
C GLU A 173 22.89 -37.08 4.85
N ILE A 174 24.11 -37.23 4.33
CA ILE A 174 24.52 -38.39 3.54
C ILE A 174 25.64 -39.08 4.31
N THR A 175 25.38 -40.29 4.78
CA THR A 175 26.36 -41.06 5.54
C THR A 175 27.08 -42.06 4.64
N VAL A 176 28.40 -42.09 4.73
CA VAL A 176 29.24 -43.06 4.04
C VAL A 176 30.02 -43.86 5.07
N ALA A 177 29.94 -45.18 4.99
CA ALA A 177 30.78 -46.07 5.77
C ALA A 177 32.18 -46.11 5.13
N GLU A 178 33.10 -45.24 5.59
CA GLU A 178 34.44 -45.08 4.99
C GLU A 178 35.22 -46.40 4.93
N ALA A 179 34.99 -47.32 5.86
CA ALA A 179 35.62 -48.65 5.86
C ALA A 179 35.22 -49.52 4.65
N THR A 180 34.08 -49.25 4.00
CA THR A 180 33.59 -50.03 2.85
C THR A 180 33.28 -49.17 1.61
N GLY A 181 33.31 -47.84 1.74
CA GLY A 181 32.87 -46.90 0.71
C GLY A 181 31.37 -46.89 0.47
N ALA A 182 30.58 -47.65 1.25
CA ALA A 182 29.15 -47.80 1.03
C ALA A 182 28.37 -46.60 1.56
N VAL A 183 27.46 -46.06 0.75
CA VAL A 183 26.51 -45.03 1.17
C VAL A 183 25.35 -45.68 1.89
N THR A 184 24.97 -45.16 3.05
CA THR A 184 23.77 -45.62 3.77
C THR A 184 22.52 -45.30 2.96
N PRO A 185 21.66 -46.29 2.62
CA PRO A 185 20.44 -46.04 1.86
C PRO A 185 19.51 -45.05 2.56
N ILE A 186 19.05 -44.04 1.83
CA ILE A 186 18.02 -43.10 2.29
C ILE A 186 16.68 -43.57 1.70
N THR A 187 15.84 -44.16 2.54
CA THR A 187 14.53 -44.70 2.13
C THR A 187 13.40 -43.67 2.17
N THR A 188 13.62 -42.54 2.85
CA THR A 188 12.70 -41.42 2.91
C THR A 188 13.52 -40.14 3.01
N ALA A 189 13.17 -39.12 2.24
CA ALA A 189 13.89 -37.85 2.26
C ALA A 189 13.76 -37.17 3.63
N THR A 190 14.90 -36.82 4.24
CA THR A 190 14.96 -36.30 5.61
C THR A 190 15.19 -34.78 5.68
N GLY A 191 15.73 -34.18 4.62
CA GLY A 191 16.05 -32.76 4.51
C GLY A 191 16.81 -32.42 3.22
N LEU A 192 17.12 -31.14 3.03
CA LEU A 192 17.97 -30.63 1.94
C LEU A 192 19.44 -30.87 2.25
N VAL A 193 20.26 -31.11 1.23
CA VAL A 193 21.72 -31.24 1.38
C VAL A 193 22.43 -30.09 0.68
N THR A 194 23.61 -29.74 1.20
CA THR A 194 24.49 -28.78 0.53
C THR A 194 25.30 -29.46 -0.57
N ASP A 195 25.79 -28.68 -1.53
CA ASP A 195 26.77 -29.12 -2.51
C ASP A 195 28.00 -29.75 -1.84
N LYS A 196 28.48 -29.16 -0.74
CA LYS A 196 29.57 -29.70 0.07
C LYS A 196 29.24 -31.08 0.66
N THR A 197 28.05 -31.27 1.24
CA THR A 197 27.64 -32.57 1.79
C THR A 197 27.65 -33.66 0.70
N VAL A 198 27.16 -33.33 -0.49
CA VAL A 198 27.17 -34.25 -1.63
C VAL A 198 28.59 -34.55 -2.11
N ALA A 199 29.43 -33.51 -2.28
CA ALA A 199 30.80 -33.66 -2.73
C ALA A 199 31.65 -34.49 -1.75
N ASP A 200 31.51 -34.23 -0.44
CA ASP A 200 32.20 -34.97 0.61
C ASP A 200 31.76 -36.45 0.61
N ALA A 201 30.46 -36.72 0.45
CA ALA A 201 29.95 -38.09 0.36
C ALA A 201 30.47 -38.82 -0.90
N ILE A 202 30.51 -38.15 -2.05
CA ILE A 202 31.09 -38.72 -3.28
C ILE A 202 32.57 -39.06 -3.06
N ALA A 203 33.36 -38.11 -2.54
CA ALA A 203 34.78 -38.30 -2.30
C ALA A 203 35.08 -39.46 -1.34
N LYS A 204 34.19 -39.72 -0.38
CA LYS A 204 34.32 -40.81 0.60
C LYS A 204 33.72 -42.14 0.14
N SER A 205 32.80 -42.10 -0.81
CA SER A 205 32.16 -43.30 -1.36
C SER A 205 33.15 -44.11 -2.21
N GLY A 206 32.84 -45.36 -2.53
CA GLY A 206 33.73 -46.16 -3.37
C GLY A 206 33.34 -47.63 -3.46
N PHE A 207 34.24 -48.44 -4.01
CA PHE A 207 34.12 -49.90 -4.02
C PHE A 207 35.25 -50.56 -3.22
N GLN A 208 34.98 -51.73 -2.68
CA GLN A 208 35.96 -52.48 -1.90
C GLN A 208 36.92 -53.23 -2.82
N LEU A 209 38.22 -52.97 -2.67
CA LEU A 209 39.28 -53.78 -3.26
C LEU A 209 39.68 -54.88 -2.27
N LYS A 210 39.48 -56.13 -2.68
CA LYS A 210 39.77 -57.31 -1.87
C LYS A 210 40.84 -58.18 -2.55
N GLU A 211 41.72 -58.73 -1.73
CA GLU A 211 42.66 -59.79 -2.12
C GLU A 211 42.26 -61.05 -1.36
N ASP A 212 41.94 -62.12 -2.09
CA ASP A 212 41.49 -63.40 -1.53
C ASP A 212 40.36 -63.26 -0.50
N GLY A 213 39.39 -62.39 -0.80
CA GLY A 213 38.24 -62.10 0.06
C GLY A 213 38.50 -61.13 1.22
N THR A 214 39.77 -60.78 1.49
CA THR A 214 40.16 -59.84 2.54
C THR A 214 40.21 -58.41 2.01
N LEU A 215 39.55 -57.47 2.70
CA LEU A 215 39.59 -56.06 2.35
C LEU A 215 41.01 -55.50 2.47
N LYS A 216 41.49 -54.89 1.39
CA LYS A 216 42.79 -54.20 1.34
C LYS A 216 42.63 -52.70 1.34
N ASN A 217 41.69 -52.20 0.55
CA ASN A 217 41.39 -50.78 0.48
C ASN A 217 39.96 -50.54 -0.02
N VAL A 218 39.47 -49.32 0.16
CA VAL A 218 38.34 -48.79 -0.60
C VAL A 218 38.92 -47.93 -1.71
N VAL A 219 38.48 -48.13 -2.95
CA VAL A 219 38.88 -47.28 -4.08
C VAL A 219 37.84 -46.18 -4.23
N ASN A 220 38.24 -44.95 -3.93
CA ASN A 220 37.38 -43.77 -3.98
C ASN A 220 37.33 -43.14 -5.39
N PRO A 221 36.27 -42.41 -5.76
CA PRO A 221 36.22 -41.63 -6.98
C PRO A 221 37.42 -40.69 -7.13
N GLY A 222 38.05 -40.72 -8.31
CA GLY A 222 39.24 -39.93 -8.63
C GLY A 222 40.57 -40.63 -8.32
N GLU A 223 40.55 -41.75 -7.59
CA GLU A 223 41.74 -42.58 -7.42
C GLU A 223 42.05 -43.40 -8.67
N SER A 224 43.32 -43.81 -8.82
CA SER A 224 43.79 -44.64 -9.92
C SER A 224 44.16 -46.03 -9.42
N LEU A 225 43.59 -47.07 -10.05
CA LEU A 225 43.98 -48.46 -9.84
C LEU A 225 44.95 -48.89 -10.94
N ASN A 226 46.17 -49.25 -10.56
CA ASN A 226 47.22 -49.66 -11.51
C ASN A 226 47.54 -51.15 -11.37
N PHE A 227 47.23 -51.93 -12.40
CA PHE A 227 47.55 -53.35 -12.45
C PHE A 227 48.97 -53.54 -12.99
N LYS A 228 49.90 -53.94 -12.11
CA LYS A 228 51.29 -54.22 -12.48
C LYS A 228 51.48 -55.71 -12.76
N PRO A 229 52.25 -56.09 -13.79
CA PRO A 229 52.62 -57.49 -13.99
C PRO A 229 53.53 -57.98 -12.86
N GLY A 230 53.31 -59.21 -12.41
CA GLY A 230 54.28 -59.98 -11.64
C GLY A 230 55.33 -60.64 -12.54
N GLN A 231 56.30 -61.32 -11.94
CA GLN A 231 57.34 -62.06 -12.67
C GLN A 231 56.72 -63.10 -13.61
N GLY A 232 57.13 -63.11 -14.89
CA GLY A 232 56.63 -64.04 -15.90
C GLY A 232 55.21 -63.75 -16.40
N THR A 233 54.63 -62.59 -16.04
CA THR A 233 53.29 -62.20 -16.50
C THR A 233 53.33 -60.89 -17.28
N LYS A 234 52.28 -60.67 -18.07
CA LYS A 234 51.97 -59.41 -18.74
C LYS A 234 50.54 -59.04 -18.41
N VAL A 235 50.30 -57.76 -18.14
CA VAL A 235 48.96 -57.22 -17.88
C VAL A 235 48.61 -56.22 -18.97
N SER A 236 47.37 -56.26 -19.43
CA SER A 236 46.78 -55.24 -20.29
C SER A 236 45.35 -54.91 -19.83
N VAL A 237 44.98 -53.64 -19.91
CA VAL A 237 43.64 -53.15 -19.58
C VAL A 237 43.00 -52.58 -20.84
N GLY A 238 41.83 -53.10 -21.22
CA GLY A 238 41.06 -52.62 -22.36
C GLY A 238 40.35 -51.29 -22.06
N ALA A 239 39.82 -50.63 -23.11
CA ALA A 239 39.13 -49.34 -22.97
C ALA A 239 37.90 -49.38 -22.04
N ASN A 240 37.27 -50.56 -21.87
CA ASN A 240 36.12 -50.77 -21.00
C ASN A 240 36.51 -51.25 -19.59
N GLY A 241 37.81 -51.31 -19.28
CA GLY A 241 38.30 -51.80 -17.99
C GLY A 241 38.51 -53.32 -17.92
N ASP A 242 38.36 -54.05 -19.02
CA ASP A 242 38.66 -55.48 -19.07
C ASP A 242 40.15 -55.73 -18.79
N VAL A 243 40.45 -56.42 -17.69
CA VAL A 243 41.82 -56.75 -17.29
C VAL A 243 42.19 -58.14 -17.80
N GLN A 244 43.25 -58.22 -18.60
CA GLN A 244 43.84 -59.48 -19.04
C GLN A 244 45.20 -59.67 -18.36
N VAL A 245 45.40 -60.84 -17.76
CA VAL A 245 46.67 -61.26 -17.16
C VAL A 245 47.14 -62.51 -17.90
N ASN A 246 48.21 -62.37 -18.68
CA ASN A 246 48.79 -63.46 -19.43
C ASN A 246 50.06 -63.91 -18.72
N ALA A 247 50.19 -65.21 -18.45
CA ALA A 247 51.45 -65.80 -18.04
C ALA A 247 52.19 -66.26 -19.30
N ASN A 248 53.46 -65.88 -19.43
CA ASN A 248 54.31 -66.40 -20.49
C ASN A 248 55.47 -67.16 -19.85
N VAL A 249 55.56 -68.45 -20.14
CA VAL A 249 56.72 -69.26 -19.76
C VAL A 249 57.81 -68.95 -20.78
N ALA A 250 58.79 -68.13 -20.38
CA ALA A 250 59.81 -67.64 -21.30
C ALA A 250 60.69 -68.76 -21.89
N SER A 251 60.98 -69.80 -21.10
CA SER A 251 61.65 -71.01 -21.53
C SER A 251 61.55 -72.10 -20.46
N LEU A 252 61.71 -73.35 -20.87
CA LEU A 252 62.03 -74.46 -19.97
C LEU A 252 63.36 -75.06 -20.43
N THR A 253 64.18 -75.51 -19.48
CA THR A 253 65.49 -76.10 -19.77
C THR A 253 65.42 -77.61 -19.65
N GLY A 254 65.75 -78.32 -20.73
CA GLY A 254 65.91 -79.77 -20.71
C GLY A 254 67.22 -80.17 -20.04
N GLY A 255 67.18 -81.22 -19.21
CA GLY A 255 68.38 -81.91 -18.72
C GLY A 255 68.86 -82.98 -19.70
N ASP A 256 69.95 -83.68 -19.39
CA ASP A 256 70.63 -84.61 -20.32
C ASP A 256 69.72 -85.65 -21.00
N ASN A 257 68.73 -86.18 -20.27
CA ASN A 257 67.78 -87.19 -20.78
C ASN A 257 66.40 -86.61 -21.14
N VAL A 258 66.25 -85.28 -21.13
CA VAL A 258 64.96 -84.60 -21.34
C VAL A 258 65.08 -83.59 -22.47
N THR A 259 64.29 -83.76 -23.51
CA THR A 259 64.10 -82.75 -24.55
C THR A 259 62.80 -82.00 -24.30
N ILE A 260 62.83 -80.68 -24.52
CA ILE A 260 61.68 -79.81 -24.38
C ILE A 260 61.45 -79.14 -25.72
N GLU A 261 60.22 -79.23 -26.20
CA GLU A 261 59.75 -78.59 -27.42
C GLU A 261 58.70 -77.53 -27.04
N ASP A 262 58.95 -76.27 -27.40
CA ASP A 262 57.98 -75.17 -27.27
C ASP A 262 56.98 -75.25 -28.42
N ASN A 263 55.71 -75.44 -28.08
CA ASN A 263 54.63 -75.56 -29.04
C ASN A 263 53.88 -74.22 -29.26
N GLY A 264 54.30 -73.13 -28.62
CA GLY A 264 53.61 -71.84 -28.61
C GLY A 264 52.48 -71.75 -27.57
N ASP A 265 51.95 -70.54 -27.37
CA ASP A 265 50.84 -70.22 -26.45
C ASP A 265 51.00 -70.74 -25.01
N GLY A 266 52.25 -70.90 -24.55
CA GLY A 266 52.58 -71.41 -23.22
C GLY A 266 52.52 -72.93 -23.09
N ASN A 267 52.43 -73.68 -24.20
CA ASN A 267 52.42 -75.13 -24.22
C ASN A 267 53.81 -75.71 -24.54
N PHE A 268 54.24 -76.74 -23.79
CA PHE A 268 55.52 -77.41 -23.99
C PHE A 268 55.35 -78.92 -24.03
N THR A 269 55.98 -79.60 -24.99
CA THR A 269 56.12 -81.05 -24.99
C THR A 269 57.42 -81.43 -24.31
N ILE A 270 57.34 -82.24 -23.25
CA ILE A 270 58.50 -82.78 -22.55
C ILE A 270 58.66 -84.25 -22.95
N LYS A 271 59.79 -84.62 -23.55
CA LYS A 271 60.12 -86.00 -23.95
C LYS A 271 61.34 -86.48 -23.16
N ALA A 272 61.24 -87.65 -22.57
CA ALA A 272 62.36 -88.29 -21.87
C ALA A 272 62.91 -89.48 -22.67
N THR A 273 64.23 -89.62 -22.71
CA THR A 273 64.90 -90.78 -23.28
C THR A 273 65.18 -91.79 -22.16
N ASP A 274 64.53 -92.96 -22.21
CA ASP A 274 64.80 -94.04 -21.26
C ASP A 274 66.12 -94.74 -21.64
N THR A 275 67.16 -94.54 -20.83
CA THR A 275 68.45 -95.23 -20.95
C THR A 275 68.54 -96.38 -19.95
N ASN A 276 67.56 -97.29 -19.93
CA ASN A 276 67.69 -98.52 -19.15
C ASN A 276 68.69 -99.49 -19.82
N THR A 277 69.97 -99.30 -19.54
CA THR A 277 71.01 -100.29 -19.84
C THR A 277 70.89 -101.45 -18.86
N GLN A 278 70.05 -102.44 -19.18
CA GLN A 278 70.04 -103.70 -18.43
C GLN A 278 71.32 -104.48 -18.76
N ALA A 279 72.27 -104.49 -17.84
CA ALA A 279 73.42 -105.37 -17.93
C ALA A 279 72.96 -106.82 -17.71
N SER A 280 72.94 -107.62 -18.78
CA SER A 280 72.75 -109.06 -18.69
C SER A 280 73.93 -109.66 -17.91
N VAL A 281 73.69 -110.15 -16.70
CA VAL A 281 74.70 -110.86 -15.92
C VAL A 281 74.83 -112.28 -16.46
N SER A 282 75.92 -112.58 -17.16
CA SER A 282 76.24 -113.95 -17.54
C SER A 282 76.63 -114.73 -16.28
N LYS A 283 75.90 -115.81 -15.98
CA LYS A 283 76.27 -116.73 -14.88
C LYS A 283 77.62 -117.37 -15.19
N LEU A 284 78.55 -117.24 -14.25
CA LEU A 284 79.76 -118.07 -14.12
C LEU A 284 79.56 -119.02 -12.94
#